data_AF-A0A4R2EJJ1-F1
#
_entry.id   AF-A0A4R2EJJ1-F1
#
_cell.length_a   1.000
_cell.length_b   1.000
_cell.length_c   1.000
_cell.angle_alpha   90.00
_cell.angle_beta   90.00
_cell.angle_gamma   90.00
#
_symmetry.space_group_name_H-M   'P 1'
#
loop_
_entity.id
_entity.type
_entity.pdbx_description
1 polymer ?
#
loop_
_entity_poly.entity_id
_entity_poly.type
_entity_poly.pdbx_seq_one_letter_code
_entity_poly.pdbx_strand_id
1 'polypeptide(L)'
;MILVAVMLFGFIAKAQPSKVDKPTEWKPNTTVLVSANQQYKLSYQSDGNLVVYDKSNKPIWNTKTNGKTPNRLVFQADGNLVLYGANNVVFWASNSNSKGGKSLRLSDQGSLSIWDQKAYIWNTGIDKVLLHVGKVKFFNVSKGFGFIKDASTGKEYFVHASGLINDVRENDDVSFDLVEGKKGLTAINVKLL
;
A
#
# COMPACT_ATOMS: atom_id res chain seq x y z
N MET A 1 -6.85 -28.91 -47.92
CA MET A 1 -6.40 -27.57 -47.49
C MET A 1 -7.06 -27.28 -46.14
N ILE A 2 -6.37 -27.58 -45.04
CA ILE A 2 -6.86 -27.30 -43.68
C ILE A 2 -5.96 -26.18 -43.14
N LEU A 3 -6.59 -25.04 -42.87
CA LEU A 3 -5.93 -23.85 -42.35
C LEU A 3 -5.61 -24.08 -40.87
N VAL A 4 -4.32 -24.17 -40.52
CA VAL A 4 -3.88 -24.13 -39.13
C VAL A 4 -3.87 -22.66 -38.70
N ALA A 5 -4.86 -22.27 -37.90
CA ALA A 5 -4.88 -20.97 -37.26
C ALA A 5 -3.81 -20.93 -36.16
N VAL A 6 -2.66 -20.32 -36.47
CA VAL A 6 -1.70 -19.88 -35.47
C VAL A 6 -2.28 -18.65 -34.80
N MET A 7 -2.91 -18.81 -33.63
CA MET A 7 -3.20 -17.68 -32.75
C MET A 7 -1.92 -17.32 -31.98
N LEU A 8 -1.19 -16.30 -32.47
CA LEU A 8 -0.31 -15.51 -31.61
C LEU A 8 -1.19 -14.82 -30.56
N PHE A 9 -1.21 -15.32 -29.33
CA PHE A 9 -1.72 -14.53 -28.21
C PHE A 9 -0.67 -13.46 -27.88
N GLY A 10 -0.88 -12.26 -28.41
CA GLY A 10 -0.24 -11.06 -27.90
C GLY A 10 -0.60 -10.93 -26.41
N PHE A 11 0.42 -10.90 -25.55
CA PHE A 11 0.26 -10.55 -24.14
C PHE A 11 -0.18 -9.09 -24.04
N ILE A 12 -1.49 -8.85 -23.99
CA ILE A 12 -1.99 -7.65 -23.33
C ILE A 12 -1.77 -7.93 -21.84
N ALA A 13 -0.70 -7.40 -21.27
CA ALA A 13 -0.44 -7.47 -19.84
C ALA A 13 -1.65 -6.88 -19.11
N LYS A 14 -2.48 -7.74 -18.54
CA LYS A 14 -3.59 -7.33 -17.69
C LYS A 14 -2.98 -6.48 -16.57
N ALA A 15 -3.40 -5.22 -16.46
CA ALA A 15 -2.91 -4.31 -15.43
C ALA A 15 -2.97 -5.03 -14.08
N GLN A 16 -1.81 -5.17 -13.44
CA GLN A 16 -1.73 -5.82 -12.13
C GLN A 16 -2.44 -4.94 -11.11
N PRO A 17 -3.18 -5.52 -10.15
CA PRO A 17 -4.02 -4.73 -9.27
C PRO A 17 -3.17 -3.87 -8.32
N SER A 18 -3.72 -2.74 -7.85
CA SER A 18 -3.17 -1.96 -6.74
C SER A 18 -3.52 -2.55 -5.37
N LYS A 19 -4.45 -3.52 -5.34
CA LYS A 19 -5.03 -4.09 -4.12
C LYS A 19 -5.38 -5.58 -4.29
N VAL A 20 -5.18 -6.35 -3.23
CA VAL A 20 -5.59 -7.75 -3.13
C VAL A 20 -6.35 -7.96 -1.82
N ASP A 21 -7.57 -8.50 -1.93
CA ASP A 21 -8.51 -8.69 -0.81
C ASP A 21 -8.69 -10.15 -0.38
N LYS A 22 -7.93 -11.05 -0.99
CA LYS A 22 -8.03 -12.48 -0.74
C LYS A 22 -6.65 -13.12 -0.68
N PRO A 23 -6.50 -14.29 -0.04
CA PRO A 23 -5.25 -15.01 -0.04
C PRO A 23 -4.74 -15.21 -1.47
N THR A 24 -3.49 -14.85 -1.70
CA THR A 24 -2.90 -14.85 -3.04
C THR A 24 -1.42 -15.20 -2.94
N GLU A 25 -0.94 -16.00 -3.89
CA GLU A 25 0.44 -16.45 -3.99
C GLU A 25 1.07 -15.94 -5.28
N TRP A 26 2.36 -15.60 -5.21
CA TRP A 26 3.18 -15.23 -6.35
C TRP A 26 4.49 -16.03 -6.37
N LYS A 27 4.97 -16.29 -7.59
CA LYS A 27 6.30 -16.87 -7.85
C LYS A 27 7.33 -15.78 -8.12
N PRO A 28 8.63 -16.07 -7.98
CA PRO A 28 9.70 -15.16 -8.42
C PRO A 28 9.52 -14.70 -9.87
N ASN A 29 10.13 -13.57 -10.20
CA ASN A 29 10.02 -12.90 -11.50
C ASN A 29 8.59 -12.44 -11.84
N THR A 30 7.89 -11.88 -10.84
CA THR A 30 6.52 -11.40 -11.01
C THR A 30 6.37 -9.97 -10.51
N THR A 31 5.70 -9.12 -11.28
CA THR A 31 5.13 -7.87 -10.76
C THR A 31 3.90 -8.21 -9.94
N VAL A 32 3.95 -7.94 -8.64
CA VAL A 32 2.93 -8.33 -7.65
C VAL A 32 1.77 -7.35 -7.65
N LEU A 33 2.07 -6.04 -7.54
CA LEU A 33 1.09 -4.95 -7.55
C LEU A 33 1.64 -3.77 -8.34
N VAL A 34 0.73 -2.95 -8.89
CA VAL A 34 1.03 -1.65 -9.50
C VAL A 34 0.10 -0.61 -8.88
N SER A 35 0.62 0.55 -8.50
CA SER A 35 -0.21 1.63 -7.94
C SER A 35 -1.25 2.11 -8.96
N ALA A 36 -2.36 2.69 -8.51
CA ALA A 36 -3.44 3.13 -9.41
C ALA A 36 -2.97 4.20 -10.40
N ASN A 37 -2.07 5.10 -9.96
CA ASN A 37 -1.42 6.10 -10.81
C ASN A 37 -0.27 5.55 -11.68
N GLN A 38 0.01 4.25 -11.60
CA GLN A 38 1.05 3.53 -12.34
C GLN A 38 2.49 4.04 -12.09
N GLN A 39 2.71 4.84 -11.05
CA GLN A 39 4.03 5.40 -10.72
C GLN A 39 4.87 4.46 -9.85
N TYR A 40 4.26 3.43 -9.24
CA TYR A 40 4.96 2.52 -8.34
C TYR A 40 4.58 1.08 -8.65
N LYS A 41 5.53 0.16 -8.40
CA LYS A 41 5.29 -1.28 -8.51
C LYS A 41 5.96 -2.05 -7.40
N LEU A 42 5.31 -3.10 -6.94
CA LEU A 42 5.89 -4.14 -6.09
C LEU A 42 6.33 -5.29 -6.99
N SER A 43 7.59 -5.68 -6.93
CA SER A 43 8.17 -6.75 -7.74
C SER A 43 8.78 -7.82 -6.84
N TYR A 44 8.42 -9.08 -7.10
CA TYR A 44 9.08 -10.24 -6.53
C TYR A 44 10.08 -10.76 -7.57
N GLN A 45 11.35 -10.51 -7.31
CA GLN A 45 12.44 -10.68 -8.26
C GLN A 45 12.92 -12.13 -8.34
N SER A 46 13.64 -12.47 -9.43
CA SER A 46 14.24 -13.79 -9.63
C SER A 46 15.35 -14.12 -8.62
N ASP A 47 16.00 -13.10 -8.06
CA ASP A 47 17.00 -13.25 -7.00
C ASP A 47 16.38 -13.51 -5.61
N GLY A 48 15.05 -13.56 -5.52
CA GLY A 48 14.31 -13.79 -4.30
C GLY A 48 14.02 -12.53 -3.48
N ASN A 49 14.38 -11.33 -3.95
CA ASN A 49 14.05 -10.09 -3.26
C ASN A 49 12.62 -9.63 -3.57
N LEU A 50 11.93 -9.12 -2.56
CA LEU A 50 10.69 -8.36 -2.75
C LEU A 50 11.00 -6.87 -2.62
N VAL A 51 10.68 -6.10 -3.66
CA VAL A 51 11.14 -4.71 -3.83
C VAL A 51 10.00 -3.82 -4.31
N VAL A 52 9.86 -2.63 -3.71
CA VAL A 52 9.03 -1.56 -4.26
C VAL A 52 9.92 -0.63 -5.09
N TYR A 53 9.46 -0.32 -6.29
CA TYR A 53 10.11 0.59 -7.24
C TYR A 53 9.25 1.82 -7.52
N ASP A 54 9.91 2.96 -7.77
CA ASP A 54 9.29 4.14 -8.37
C ASP A 54 9.24 4.06 -9.91
N LYS A 55 8.70 5.11 -10.53
CA LYS A 55 8.51 5.22 -11.99
C LYS A 55 9.81 5.16 -12.78
N SER A 56 10.92 5.54 -12.15
CA SER A 56 12.27 5.54 -12.73
C SER A 56 12.97 4.20 -12.52
N ASN A 57 12.26 3.17 -12.02
CA ASN A 57 12.80 1.89 -11.59
C ASN A 57 13.86 2.01 -10.48
N LYS A 58 13.81 3.07 -9.67
CA LYS A 58 14.66 3.17 -8.48
C LYS A 58 14.02 2.36 -7.34
N PRO A 59 14.78 1.49 -6.65
CA PRO A 59 14.25 0.77 -5.50
C PRO A 59 14.07 1.75 -4.33
N ILE A 60 12.87 1.81 -3.76
CA ILE A 60 12.52 2.69 -2.63
C ILE A 60 12.32 1.91 -1.32
N TRP A 61 12.12 0.60 -1.40
CA TRP A 61 12.11 -0.32 -0.27
C TRP A 61 12.37 -1.76 -0.72
N ASN A 62 12.94 -2.59 0.15
CA ASN A 62 13.06 -4.03 -0.11
C ASN A 62 13.16 -4.85 1.19
N THR A 63 12.94 -6.16 1.05
CA THR A 63 13.01 -7.16 2.13
C THR A 63 14.43 -7.62 2.48
N LYS A 64 15.44 -7.28 1.66
CA LYS A 64 16.83 -7.76 1.79
C LYS A 64 16.94 -9.29 1.78
N THR A 65 16.14 -9.93 0.92
CA THR A 65 16.14 -11.39 0.71
C THR A 65 16.81 -11.82 -0.60
N ASN A 66 17.44 -10.89 -1.31
CA ASN A 66 18.25 -11.17 -2.51
C ASN A 66 19.31 -12.24 -2.22
N GLY A 67 19.42 -13.23 -3.11
CA GLY A 67 20.37 -14.36 -2.99
C GLY A 67 19.97 -15.42 -1.96
N LYS A 68 18.88 -15.22 -1.21
CA LYS A 68 18.42 -16.16 -0.17
C LYS A 68 17.47 -17.24 -0.71
N THR A 69 17.13 -17.20 -2.00
CA THR A 69 16.30 -18.19 -2.72
C THR A 69 14.89 -18.47 -2.15
N PRO A 70 14.14 -17.50 -1.57
CA PRO A 70 12.71 -17.72 -1.37
C PRO A 70 12.04 -18.00 -2.72
N ASN A 71 11.10 -18.93 -2.75
CA ASN A 71 10.42 -19.41 -3.96
C ASN A 71 8.91 -19.18 -3.95
N ARG A 72 8.38 -18.55 -2.89
CA ARG A 72 6.95 -18.30 -2.71
C ARG A 72 6.71 -17.04 -1.89
N LEU A 73 6.06 -16.05 -2.50
CA LEU A 73 5.44 -14.93 -1.79
C LEU A 73 3.97 -15.22 -1.59
N VAL A 74 3.44 -15.01 -0.38
CA VAL A 74 2.01 -15.24 -0.12
C VAL A 74 1.44 -14.15 0.79
N PHE A 75 0.32 -13.56 0.37
CA PHE A 75 -0.60 -12.87 1.27
C PHE A 75 -1.57 -13.91 1.81
N GLN A 76 -1.49 -14.20 3.10
CA GLN A 76 -2.16 -15.31 3.76
C GLN A 76 -3.56 -14.91 4.27
N ALA A 77 -4.39 -15.90 4.57
CA ALA A 77 -5.76 -15.69 5.09
C ALA A 77 -5.80 -15.03 6.48
N ASP A 78 -4.71 -15.13 7.23
CA ASP A 78 -4.52 -14.47 8.52
C ASP A 78 -4.09 -13.00 8.38
N GLY A 79 -3.89 -12.52 7.15
CA GLY A 79 -3.49 -11.15 6.86
C GLY A 79 -1.98 -10.92 6.94
N ASN A 80 -1.16 -11.97 6.94
CA ASN A 80 0.30 -11.86 6.87
C ASN A 80 0.80 -11.86 5.42
N LEU A 81 1.83 -11.07 5.11
CA LEU A 81 2.59 -11.18 3.87
C LEU A 81 3.91 -11.86 4.17
N VAL A 82 4.18 -13.00 3.53
CA VAL A 82 5.31 -13.86 3.88
C VAL A 82 6.07 -14.31 2.64
N LEU A 83 7.40 -14.23 2.71
CA LEU A 83 8.34 -14.88 1.78
C LEU A 83 8.79 -16.20 2.37
N TYR A 84 8.41 -17.29 1.71
CA TYR A 84 8.86 -18.63 2.00
C TYR A 84 9.89 -19.11 0.99
N GLY A 85 10.85 -19.91 1.45
CA GLY A 85 11.66 -20.77 0.59
C GLY A 85 11.27 -22.24 0.71
N ALA A 86 12.20 -23.11 0.36
CA ALA A 86 12.02 -24.56 0.46
C ALA A 86 11.59 -24.97 1.88
N ASN A 87 10.78 -26.03 1.96
CA ASN A 87 10.28 -26.59 3.22
C ASN A 87 9.57 -25.58 4.15
N ASN A 88 8.98 -24.52 3.59
CA ASN A 88 8.31 -23.46 4.34
C ASN A 88 9.23 -22.67 5.29
N VAL A 89 10.53 -22.61 5.01
CA VAL A 89 11.43 -21.68 5.72
C VAL A 89 10.98 -20.25 5.46
N VAL A 90 10.75 -19.48 6.53
CA VAL A 90 10.37 -18.06 6.44
C VAL A 90 11.62 -17.21 6.28
N PHE A 91 11.74 -16.50 5.17
CA PHE A 91 12.81 -15.54 4.94
C PHE A 91 12.46 -14.13 5.40
N TRP A 92 11.18 -13.77 5.30
CA TRP A 92 10.67 -12.49 5.73
C TRP A 92 9.15 -12.57 5.95
N ALA A 93 8.63 -11.82 6.92
CA ALA A 93 7.20 -11.65 7.15
C ALA A 93 6.88 -10.23 7.58
N SER A 94 5.68 -9.74 7.24
CA SER A 94 5.16 -8.44 7.73
C SER A 94 4.77 -8.47 9.21
N ASN A 95 4.64 -9.66 9.82
CA ASN A 95 4.21 -9.86 11.21
C ASN A 95 2.85 -9.20 11.51
N SER A 96 1.88 -9.45 10.62
CA SER A 96 0.51 -8.92 10.69
C SER A 96 -0.58 -9.99 10.86
N ASN A 97 -0.19 -11.26 10.98
CA ASN A 97 -1.03 -12.47 11.09
C ASN A 97 -2.12 -12.45 12.19
N SER A 98 -1.96 -11.70 13.27
CA SER A 98 -2.94 -11.69 14.38
C SER A 98 -3.68 -10.36 14.52
N LYS A 99 -3.55 -9.47 13.53
CA LYS A 99 -3.98 -8.07 13.64
C LYS A 99 -5.21 -7.75 12.78
N GLY A 100 -5.79 -8.74 12.10
CA GLY A 100 -7.02 -8.56 11.32
C GLY A 100 -6.81 -8.07 9.89
N GLY A 101 -5.63 -8.30 9.30
CA GLY A 101 -5.33 -7.89 7.92
C GLY A 101 -6.30 -8.50 6.92
N LYS A 102 -6.93 -7.65 6.10
CA LYS A 102 -7.90 -8.05 5.06
C LYS A 102 -7.42 -7.76 3.66
N SER A 103 -6.56 -6.76 3.49
CA SER A 103 -6.10 -6.39 2.15
C SER A 103 -4.66 -5.94 2.12
N LEU A 104 -3.93 -6.37 1.08
CA LEU A 104 -2.63 -5.85 0.71
C LEU A 104 -2.82 -4.76 -0.34
N ARG A 105 -2.18 -3.61 -0.18
CA ARG A 105 -2.34 -2.45 -1.06
C ARG A 105 -1.01 -1.78 -1.36
N LEU A 106 -0.82 -1.38 -2.61
CA LEU A 106 0.25 -0.46 -3.00
C LEU A 106 -0.38 0.90 -3.30
N SER A 107 -0.03 1.91 -2.51
CA SER A 107 -0.57 3.25 -2.65
C SER A 107 0.06 4.00 -3.83
N ASP A 108 -0.61 5.07 -4.24
CA ASP A 108 -0.12 6.03 -5.25
C ASP A 108 1.07 6.87 -4.78
N GLN A 109 1.51 6.67 -3.53
CA GLN A 109 2.72 7.27 -2.96
C GLN A 109 3.84 6.23 -2.75
N GLY A 110 3.66 5.00 -3.25
CA GLY A 110 4.67 3.96 -3.20
C GLY A 110 4.73 3.17 -1.89
N SER A 111 3.79 3.39 -0.97
CA SER A 111 3.74 2.61 0.27
C SER A 111 3.00 1.30 0.06
N LEU A 112 3.63 0.20 0.49
CA LEU A 112 3.00 -1.10 0.54
C LEU A 112 2.47 -1.32 1.95
N SER A 113 1.16 -1.56 2.06
CA SER A 113 0.48 -1.61 3.35
C SER A 113 -0.50 -2.76 3.41
N ILE A 114 -0.67 -3.30 4.63
CA ILE A 114 -1.71 -4.26 4.97
C ILE A 114 -2.76 -3.52 5.78
N TRP A 115 -4.01 -3.62 5.36
CA TRP A 115 -5.15 -2.91 5.94
C TRP A 115 -6.15 -3.87 6.54
N ASP A 116 -6.78 -3.44 7.64
CA ASP A 116 -8.10 -3.95 8.01
C ASP A 116 -9.20 -3.18 7.24
N GLN A 117 -10.37 -2.98 7.86
CA GLN A 117 -11.48 -2.21 7.28
C GLN A 117 -11.35 -0.69 7.46
N LYS A 118 -10.54 -0.21 8.42
CA LYS A 118 -10.51 1.18 8.91
C LYS A 118 -9.11 1.82 8.84
N ALA A 119 -8.04 1.08 9.06
CA ALA A 119 -6.66 1.59 9.13
C ALA A 119 -5.64 0.57 8.57
N TYR A 120 -4.40 1.01 8.36
CA TYR A 120 -3.31 0.07 8.13
C TYR A 120 -2.88 -0.58 9.44
N ILE A 121 -2.55 -1.87 9.34
CA ILE A 121 -1.97 -2.70 10.39
C ILE A 121 -0.45 -2.71 10.29
N TRP A 122 0.05 -2.61 9.06
CA TRP A 122 1.47 -2.63 8.73
C TRP A 122 1.69 -1.85 7.44
N ASN A 123 2.83 -1.18 7.32
CA ASN A 123 3.30 -0.58 6.09
C ASN A 123 4.82 -0.66 6.00
N THR A 124 5.37 -0.38 4.82
CA THR A 124 6.82 -0.40 4.56
C THR A 124 7.59 0.75 5.22
N GLY A 125 6.90 1.71 5.84
CA GLY A 125 7.50 2.92 6.40
C GLY A 125 7.99 3.92 5.35
N ILE A 126 7.74 3.65 4.05
CA ILE A 126 8.01 4.57 2.93
C ILE A 126 7.17 5.85 3.08
N ASP A 127 6.06 5.76 3.81
CA ASP A 127 5.23 6.91 4.23
C ASP A 127 6.05 8.00 4.94
N LYS A 128 7.24 7.69 5.50
CA LYS A 128 8.15 8.72 6.02
C LYS A 128 8.64 9.71 4.97
N VAL A 129 8.58 9.37 3.68
CA VAL A 129 8.99 10.28 2.59
C VAL A 129 7.83 11.19 2.16
N LEU A 130 6.57 10.86 2.46
CA LEU A 130 5.42 11.74 2.21
C LEU A 130 4.39 11.63 3.35
N LEU A 131 4.85 11.92 4.56
CA LEU A 131 3.96 12.30 5.65
C LEU A 131 3.22 13.56 5.14
N HIS A 132 1.93 13.47 4.81
CA HIS A 132 1.22 14.69 4.43
C HIS A 132 1.14 15.55 5.68
N VAL A 133 1.79 16.70 5.62
CA VAL A 133 1.70 17.69 6.68
C VAL A 133 0.78 18.80 6.23
N GLY A 134 0.02 19.33 7.17
CA GLY A 134 -0.94 20.36 6.87
C GLY A 134 -1.45 21.02 8.13
N LYS A 135 -2.37 21.96 7.93
CA LYS A 135 -3.02 22.69 8.99
C LYS A 135 -4.50 22.36 9.00
N VAL A 136 -5.05 22.09 10.18
CA VAL A 136 -6.50 21.90 10.35
C VAL A 136 -7.18 23.23 10.04
N LYS A 137 -7.85 23.31 8.88
CA LYS A 137 -8.53 24.54 8.45
C LYS A 137 -9.79 24.79 9.26
N PHE A 138 -10.48 23.71 9.65
CA PHE A 138 -11.71 23.75 10.41
C PHE A 138 -11.98 22.36 10.97
N PHE A 139 -12.47 22.26 12.20
CA PHE A 139 -12.98 21.01 12.75
C PHE A 139 -14.19 21.27 13.65
N ASN A 140 -15.33 20.64 13.33
CA ASN A 140 -16.53 20.68 14.15
C ASN A 140 -16.54 19.47 15.10
N VAL A 141 -16.19 19.70 16.37
CA VAL A 141 -16.14 18.64 17.39
C VAL A 141 -17.50 17.96 17.57
N SER A 142 -18.59 18.74 17.60
CA SER A 142 -19.95 18.21 17.80
C SER A 142 -20.40 17.31 16.63
N LYS A 143 -20.05 17.66 15.39
CA LYS A 143 -20.39 16.89 14.19
C LYS A 143 -19.33 15.83 13.82
N GLY A 144 -18.17 15.85 14.47
CA GLY A 144 -17.10 14.87 14.26
C GLY A 144 -16.43 14.92 12.88
N PHE A 145 -16.35 16.09 12.24
CA PHE A 145 -15.66 16.21 10.96
C PHE A 145 -15.04 17.59 10.75
N GLY A 146 -14.09 17.66 9.81
CA GLY A 146 -13.42 18.89 9.43
C GLY A 146 -12.68 18.79 8.10
N PHE A 147 -11.77 19.73 7.89
CA PHE A 147 -10.90 19.78 6.71
C PHE A 147 -9.47 20.12 7.11
N ILE A 148 -8.51 19.44 6.49
CA ILE A 148 -7.08 19.72 6.64
C ILE A 148 -6.58 20.28 5.31
N LYS A 149 -5.88 21.41 5.38
CA LYS A 149 -5.21 22.01 4.22
C LYS A 149 -3.77 21.50 4.17
N ASP A 150 -3.45 20.76 3.12
CA ASP A 150 -2.12 20.23 2.87
C ASP A 150 -1.12 21.36 2.61
N ALA A 151 0.01 21.33 3.31
CA ALA A 151 1.02 22.38 3.25
C ALA A 151 1.77 22.40 1.92
N SER A 152 1.90 21.25 1.24
CA SER A 152 2.67 21.10 0.01
C SER A 152 1.86 21.42 -1.25
N THR A 153 0.60 21.01 -1.27
CA THR A 153 -0.28 21.14 -2.44
C THR A 153 -1.32 22.25 -2.30
N GLY A 154 -1.57 22.71 -1.07
CA GLY A 154 -2.64 23.65 -0.75
C GLY A 154 -4.05 23.07 -0.87
N LYS A 155 -4.19 21.79 -1.24
CA LYS A 155 -5.49 21.10 -1.34
C LYS A 155 -6.09 20.84 0.03
N GLU A 156 -7.41 20.79 0.06
CA GLU A 156 -8.18 20.51 1.28
C GLU A 156 -8.70 19.09 1.24
N TYR A 157 -8.47 18.37 2.32
CA TYR A 157 -8.87 16.98 2.48
C TYR A 157 -9.86 16.85 3.62
N PHE A 158 -10.92 16.07 3.39
CA PHE A 158 -11.93 15.80 4.40
C PHE A 158 -11.34 14.95 5.52
N VAL A 159 -11.65 15.26 6.78
CA VAL A 159 -11.28 14.42 7.94
C VAL A 159 -12.52 14.12 8.77
N HIS A 160 -12.68 12.85 9.18
CA HIS A 160 -13.68 12.43 10.16
C HIS A 160 -13.02 12.13 11.50
N ALA A 161 -13.74 12.29 12.61
CA ALA A 161 -13.24 12.05 13.96
C ALA A 161 -12.64 10.65 14.13
N SER A 162 -13.18 9.64 13.44
CA SER A 162 -12.63 8.27 13.47
C SER A 162 -11.24 8.12 12.82
N GLY A 163 -10.82 9.11 12.03
CA GLY A 163 -9.50 9.16 11.42
C GLY A 163 -8.47 9.90 12.28
N LEU A 164 -8.88 10.43 13.44
CA LEU A 164 -8.00 11.14 14.37
C LEU A 164 -7.32 10.16 15.33
N ILE A 165 -6.02 10.37 15.54
CA ILE A 165 -5.24 9.74 16.61
C ILE A 165 -5.23 10.63 17.86
N ASN A 166 -5.24 11.95 17.65
CA ASN A 166 -5.35 12.96 18.69
C ASN A 166 -6.54 13.87 18.42
N ASP A 167 -7.16 14.42 19.46
CA ASP A 167 -8.12 15.49 19.28
C ASP A 167 -7.43 16.69 18.61
N VAL A 168 -8.09 17.26 17.61
CA VAL A 168 -7.56 18.39 16.84
C VAL A 168 -8.47 19.61 16.94
N ARG A 169 -7.87 20.79 16.81
CA ARG A 169 -8.52 22.10 16.76
C ARG A 169 -8.15 22.82 15.49
N GLU A 170 -8.92 23.85 15.16
CA GLU A 170 -8.57 24.75 14.08
C GLU A 170 -7.17 25.35 14.28
N ASN A 171 -6.41 25.43 13.20
CA ASN A 171 -5.02 25.87 13.10
C ASN A 171 -3.94 24.91 13.62
N ASP A 172 -4.30 23.74 14.15
CA ASP A 172 -3.32 22.72 14.54
C ASP A 172 -2.51 22.23 13.34
N ASP A 173 -1.20 22.07 13.53
CA ASP A 173 -0.32 21.41 12.58
C ASP A 173 -0.40 19.90 12.77
N VAL A 174 -0.63 19.19 11.67
CA VAL A 174 -0.93 17.76 11.70
C VAL A 174 -0.21 17.02 10.59
N SER A 175 0.12 15.76 10.88
CA SER A 175 0.43 14.75 9.89
C SER A 175 -0.77 13.87 9.62
N PHE A 176 -0.95 13.41 8.39
CA PHE A 176 -2.05 12.53 8.00
C PHE A 176 -1.69 11.67 6.79
N ASP A 177 -2.47 10.61 6.59
CA ASP A 177 -2.44 9.79 5.38
C ASP A 177 -3.72 10.04 4.56
N LEU A 178 -3.67 9.84 3.24
CA LEU A 178 -4.82 10.00 2.36
C LEU A 178 -5.35 8.66 1.86
N VAL A 179 -6.67 8.47 1.95
CA VAL A 179 -7.38 7.31 1.39
C VAL A 179 -8.60 7.73 0.58
N GLU A 180 -8.98 6.95 -0.42
CA GLU A 180 -10.27 7.12 -1.09
C GLU A 180 -11.41 6.77 -0.14
N GLY A 181 -12.29 7.75 0.11
CA GLY A 181 -13.54 7.59 0.83
C GLY A 181 -14.75 7.87 -0.07
N LYS A 182 -15.95 7.66 0.49
CA LYS A 182 -17.23 7.94 -0.20
C LYS A 182 -17.38 9.38 -0.70
N LYS A 183 -16.60 10.31 -0.16
CA LYS A 183 -16.61 11.75 -0.46
C LYS A 183 -15.31 12.23 -1.12
N GLY A 184 -14.54 11.33 -1.73
CA GLY A 184 -13.21 11.61 -2.26
C GLY A 184 -12.10 11.36 -1.24
N LEU A 185 -10.92 11.93 -1.49
CA LEU A 185 -9.74 11.73 -0.64
C LEU A 185 -10.01 12.22 0.80
N THR A 186 -9.84 11.31 1.75
CA THR A 186 -10.09 11.49 3.17
C THR A 186 -8.76 11.35 3.92
N ALA A 187 -8.49 12.30 4.82
CA ALA A 187 -7.39 12.25 5.75
C ALA A 187 -7.70 11.30 6.92
N ILE A 188 -6.76 10.41 7.22
CA ILE A 188 -6.82 9.42 8.29
C ILE A 188 -5.48 9.34 9.02
N ASN A 189 -5.44 8.61 10.14
CA ASN A 189 -4.29 8.55 11.05
C ASN A 189 -3.75 9.95 11.40
N VAL A 190 -4.67 10.90 11.52
CA VAL A 190 -4.34 12.31 11.74
C VAL A 190 -3.74 12.46 13.12
N LYS A 191 -2.50 12.94 13.17
CA LYS A 191 -1.71 13.08 14.39
C LYS A 191 -1.21 14.51 14.49
N LEU A 192 -1.24 15.09 15.69
CA LEU A 192 -0.62 16.38 15.97
C LEU A 192 0.90 16.29 15.77
N LEU A 193 1.48 17.36 15.23
CA LEU A 193 2.92 17.56 15.08
C LEU A 193 3.52 18.32 16.25
#